data_AF-A0A482UX65-F1
#
_entry.id   AF-A0A482UX65-F1
#
_cell.length_a   1.000
_cell.length_b   1.000
_cell.length_c   1.000
_cell.angle_alpha   90.00
_cell.angle_beta   90.00
_cell.angle_gamma   90.00
#
_symmetry.space_group_name_H-M   'P 1'
#
loop_
_entity.id
_entity.type
_entity.pdbx_description
1 polymer ?
#
loop_
_entity_poly.entity_id
_entity_poly.type
_entity_poly.pdbx_seq_one_letter_code
_entity_poly.pdbx_strand_id
1 'polypeptide(L)'
;MKAYPQGKVSSYLHTLQPGDSMRVRGPYTSFSYTPNTYRHISMLAGGTGITPMLQLIRTILSNPQDQTQITLVYANNTEEDILMKDTLDALAKMHENFQVHYVVLNTKNIYWPHYRG
;
A
#
# COMPACT_ATOMS: atom_id res chain seq x y z
N MET A 1 3.52 -6.81 -9.56
CA MET A 1 2.06 -6.96 -9.74
C MET A 1 1.73 -8.43 -9.51
N LYS A 2 0.65 -8.77 -8.78
CA LYS A 2 0.29 -10.17 -8.57
C LYS A 2 -0.14 -10.81 -9.90
N ALA A 3 0.43 -11.97 -10.23
CA ALA A 3 0.01 -12.77 -11.38
C ALA A 3 -1.29 -13.51 -11.05
N TYR A 4 -2.30 -13.39 -11.91
CA TYR A 4 -3.51 -14.19 -11.82
C TYR A 4 -3.53 -15.16 -13.01
N PRO A 5 -3.68 -16.48 -12.80
CA PRO A 5 -3.58 -17.49 -13.87
C PRO A 5 -4.52 -17.24 -15.07
N GLN A 6 -5.69 -16.65 -14.83
CA GLN A 6 -6.68 -16.32 -15.86
C GLN A 6 -6.70 -14.82 -16.24
N GLY A 7 -5.79 -14.01 -15.70
CA GLY A 7 -5.77 -12.56 -15.93
C GLY A 7 -5.04 -12.19 -17.22
N LYS A 8 -5.76 -11.76 -18.26
CA LYS A 8 -5.16 -11.41 -19.56
C LYS A 8 -4.05 -10.37 -19.47
N VAL A 9 -4.25 -9.32 -18.66
CA VAL A 9 -3.27 -8.24 -18.47
C VAL A 9 -2.12 -8.68 -17.57
N SER A 10 -2.41 -9.34 -16.45
CA SER A 10 -1.36 -9.82 -15.56
C SER A 10 -0.45 -10.83 -16.24
N SER A 11 -0.99 -11.78 -17.01
CA SER A 11 -0.19 -12.79 -17.71
C SER A 11 0.67 -12.16 -18.80
N TYR A 12 0.14 -11.24 -19.60
CA TYR A 12 0.92 -10.50 -20.60
C TYR A 12 2.08 -9.72 -19.97
N LEU A 13 1.85 -9.03 -18.86
CA LEU A 13 2.91 -8.28 -18.18
C LEU A 13 4.03 -9.18 -17.63
N HIS A 14 3.74 -10.45 -17.32
CA HIS A 14 4.76 -11.40 -16.86
C HIS A 14 5.54 -12.06 -18.01
N THR A 15 5.13 -11.87 -19.28
CA THR A 15 5.91 -12.36 -20.43
C THR A 15 6.92 -11.33 -20.97
N LEU A 16 6.84 -10.07 -20.50
CA LEU A 16 7.73 -8.99 -20.96
C LEU A 16 9.14 -9.14 -20.40
N GLN A 17 10.13 -8.83 -21.23
CA GLN A 17 11.55 -8.84 -20.88
C GLN A 17 12.13 -7.41 -20.88
N PRO A 18 13.26 -7.18 -20.17
CA PRO A 18 13.97 -5.91 -20.27
C PRO A 18 14.31 -5.57 -21.73
N GLY A 19 13.85 -4.42 -22.22
CA GLY A 19 14.00 -3.99 -23.61
C GLY A 19 12.69 -3.97 -24.41
N ASP A 20 11.66 -4.67 -23.93
CA ASP A 20 10.34 -4.65 -24.56
C ASP A 20 9.63 -3.30 -24.37
N SER A 21 8.87 -2.90 -25.38
CA SER A 21 8.07 -1.67 -25.34
C SER A 21 6.64 -1.94 -24.85
N MET A 22 6.13 -1.06 -23.99
CA MET A 22 4.75 -1.11 -23.51
C MET A 22 4.07 0.25 -23.68
N ARG A 23 2.84 0.25 -24.19
CA ARG A 23 2.02 1.46 -24.30
C ARG A 23 1.29 1.71 -22.99
N VAL A 24 1.44 2.92 -22.45
CA VAL A 24 0.78 3.37 -21.21
C VAL A 24 -0.03 4.63 -21.53
N ARG A 25 -1.22 4.77 -20.94
CA ARG A 25 -2.09 5.95 -21.08
C ARG A 25 -2.52 6.46 -19.71
N GLY A 26 -2.48 7.77 -19.51
CA GLY A 26 -2.75 8.45 -18.24
C GLY A 26 -1.83 9.66 -18.03
N PRO A 27 -1.79 10.26 -16.83
CA PRO A 27 -2.51 9.84 -15.62
C PRO A 27 -4.00 10.17 -15.68
N TYR A 28 -4.82 9.35 -15.02
CA TYR A 28 -6.24 9.62 -14.78
C TYR A 28 -6.42 9.89 -13.29
N THR A 29 -6.71 11.13 -12.93
CA THR A 29 -6.88 11.52 -11.52
C THR A 29 -8.33 11.30 -11.10
N SER A 30 -8.59 10.23 -10.36
CA SER A 30 -9.93 9.95 -9.80
C SER A 30 -10.17 10.63 -8.45
N PHE A 31 -9.11 10.97 -7.72
CA PHE A 31 -9.17 11.60 -6.41
C PHE A 31 -8.07 12.67 -6.31
N SER A 32 -8.48 13.91 -6.03
CA SER A 32 -7.57 15.02 -5.74
C SER A 32 -7.57 15.27 -4.24
N TYR A 33 -6.38 15.33 -3.65
CA TYR A 33 -6.19 15.59 -2.24
C TYR A 33 -5.62 17.01 -2.05
N THR A 34 -6.18 17.75 -1.09
CA THR A 34 -5.67 19.06 -0.68
C THR A 34 -5.19 18.95 0.78
N PRO A 35 -3.98 19.45 1.12
CA PRO A 35 -3.43 19.33 2.47
C PRO A 35 -4.36 19.86 3.55
N ASN A 36 -4.39 19.18 4.71
CA ASN A 36 -5.23 19.52 5.86
C ASN A 36 -6.75 19.57 5.61
N THR A 37 -7.24 19.04 4.48
CA THR A 37 -8.70 18.94 4.21
C THR A 37 -9.39 18.03 5.23
N TYR A 38 -8.68 16.99 5.68
CA TYR A 38 -9.17 16.03 6.66
C TYR A 38 -8.25 16.05 7.88
N ARG A 39 -8.84 15.97 9.07
CA ARG A 39 -8.04 15.81 10.29
C ARG A 39 -7.40 14.42 10.38
N HIS A 40 -8.13 13.39 9.95
CA HIS A 40 -7.70 12.01 10.02
C HIS A 40 -8.23 11.21 8.83
N ILE A 41 -7.40 10.34 8.25
CA ILE A 41 -7.75 9.42 7.17
C ILE A 41 -7.46 7.99 7.62
N SER A 42 -8.51 7.17 7.69
CA SER A 42 -8.38 5.73 7.93
C SER A 42 -8.44 4.98 6.61
N MET A 43 -7.45 4.15 6.34
CA MET A 43 -7.28 3.40 5.10
C MET A 43 -7.39 1.90 5.37
N LEU A 44 -8.11 1.19 4.50
CA LEU A 44 -8.20 -0.27 4.50
C LEU A 44 -7.61 -0.78 3.19
N ALA A 45 -6.58 -1.61 3.28
CA ALA A 45 -5.96 -2.23 2.11
C ALA A 45 -5.86 -3.74 2.29
N GLY A 46 -5.88 -4.46 1.17
CA GLY A 46 -5.57 -5.88 1.14
C GLY A 46 -4.80 -6.29 -0.11
N GLY A 47 -3.79 -7.15 0.06
CA GLY A 47 -2.92 -7.63 -1.02
C GLY A 47 -2.35 -6.47 -1.85
N THR A 48 -2.55 -6.51 -3.18
CA THR A 48 -2.05 -5.46 -4.09
C THR A 48 -2.82 -4.14 -4.02
N GLY A 49 -3.90 -4.06 -3.24
CA GLY A 49 -4.69 -2.83 -3.02
C GLY A 49 -3.95 -1.74 -2.26
N ILE A 50 -2.72 -1.99 -1.79
CA ILE A 50 -1.88 -1.02 -1.08
C ILE A 50 -1.39 0.14 -1.97
N THR A 51 -1.25 -0.08 -3.28
CA THR A 51 -0.62 0.89 -4.19
C THR A 51 -1.26 2.29 -4.19
N PRO A 52 -2.59 2.46 -4.32
CA PRO A 52 -3.21 3.79 -4.22
C PRO A 52 -3.06 4.42 -2.83
N MET A 53 -3.09 3.60 -1.76
CA MET A 53 -2.94 4.09 -0.38
C MET A 53 -1.53 4.64 -0.16
N LEU A 54 -0.51 3.92 -0.63
CA LEU A 54 0.89 4.34 -0.49
C LEU A 54 1.17 5.65 -1.24
N GLN A 55 0.52 5.88 -2.38
CA GLN A 55 0.63 7.16 -3.10
C GLN A 55 0.14 8.31 -2.22
N LEU A 56 -1.07 8.19 -1.65
CA LEU A 56 -1.64 9.22 -0.79
C LEU A 56 -0.84 9.43 0.51
N ILE A 57 -0.41 8.34 1.16
CA ILE A 57 0.45 8.39 2.35
C ILE A 57 1.71 9.20 2.06
N ARG A 58 2.41 8.88 0.96
CA ARG A 58 3.63 9.61 0.58
C ARG A 58 3.36 11.08 0.28
N THR A 59 2.26 11.39 -0.42
CA THR A 59 1.88 12.78 -0.71
C THR A 59 1.69 13.58 0.59
N ILE A 60 0.96 13.04 1.56
CA ILE A 60 0.73 13.70 2.86
C ILE A 60 2.04 13.84 3.64
N LEU A 61 2.77 12.74 3.83
CA LEU A 61 3.97 12.73 4.67
C LEU A 61 5.15 13.53 4.08
N SER A 62 5.17 13.74 2.77
CA SER A 62 6.17 14.59 2.10
C SER A 62 5.96 16.08 2.31
N ASN A 63 4.79 16.50 2.83
CA ASN A 63 4.46 17.90 3.08
C ASN A 63 4.51 18.20 4.60
N PRO A 64 5.54 18.90 5.11
CA PRO A 64 5.66 19.21 6.52
C PRO A 64 4.54 20.09 7.09
N GLN A 65 3.78 20.78 6.22
CA GLN A 65 2.65 21.62 6.61
C GLN A 65 1.33 20.83 6.70
N ASP A 66 1.32 19.56 6.29
CA ASP A 66 0.15 18.70 6.35
C ASP A 66 0.13 17.91 7.66
N GLN A 67 -0.83 18.23 8.52
CA GLN A 67 -0.98 17.62 9.85
C GLN A 67 -2.00 16.47 9.86
N THR A 68 -2.49 16.08 8.68
CA THR A 68 -3.44 14.98 8.53
C THR A 68 -2.88 13.71 9.16
N GLN A 69 -3.65 13.14 10.08
CA GLN A 69 -3.34 11.87 10.72
C GLN A 69 -3.74 10.72 9.80
N ILE A 70 -2.94 9.67 9.72
CA ILE A 70 -3.22 8.52 8.86
C ILE A 70 -3.12 7.23 9.65
N THR A 71 -4.16 6.40 9.58
CA THR A 71 -4.13 5.02 10.07
C THR A 71 -4.39 4.07 8.91
N LEU A 72 -3.48 3.15 8.66
CA LEU A 72 -3.61 2.09 7.67
C LEU A 72 -3.83 0.74 8.35
N VAL A 73 -4.92 0.06 8.03
CA VAL A 73 -5.09 -1.38 8.31
C VAL A 73 -4.79 -2.15 7.02
N TYR A 74 -3.76 -3.00 7.06
CA TYR A 74 -3.30 -3.73 5.88
C TYR A 74 -3.42 -5.24 6.09
N ALA A 75 -4.42 -5.83 5.45
CA ALA A 75 -4.76 -7.25 5.56
C ALA A 75 -4.13 -8.10 4.45
N ASN A 76 -3.43 -9.17 4.81
CA ASN A 76 -2.79 -10.09 3.87
C ASN A 76 -3.02 -11.54 4.29
N ASN A 77 -2.70 -12.50 3.42
CA ASN A 77 -2.92 -13.91 3.74
C ASN A 77 -1.83 -14.42 4.68
N THR A 78 -0.56 -14.24 4.34
CA THR A 78 0.56 -14.52 5.26
C THR A 78 1.42 -13.26 5.49
N GLU A 79 2.44 -13.38 6.35
CA GLU A 79 3.40 -12.29 6.62
C GLU A 79 4.27 -12.00 5.40
N GLU A 80 4.63 -13.03 4.63
CA GLU A 80 5.42 -12.90 3.41
C GLU A 80 4.66 -12.20 2.28
N ASP A 81 3.32 -12.19 2.35
CA ASP A 81 2.47 -11.48 1.38
C ASP A 81 2.40 -9.97 1.61
N ILE A 82 2.92 -9.46 2.75
CA ILE A 82 2.86 -8.04 3.09
C ILE A 82 3.82 -7.26 2.19
N LEU A 83 3.29 -6.67 1.12
CA LEU A 83 4.07 -5.87 0.19
C LEU A 83 4.57 -4.59 0.86
N MET A 84 5.84 -4.27 0.64
CA MET A 84 6.48 -3.03 1.09
C MET A 84 6.47 -2.81 2.60
N LYS A 85 6.41 -3.90 3.39
CA LYS A 85 6.42 -3.85 4.86
C LYS A 85 7.53 -2.95 5.42
N ASP A 86 8.77 -3.15 5.00
CA ASP A 86 9.92 -2.36 5.50
C ASP A 86 9.77 -0.86 5.21
N THR A 87 9.18 -0.51 4.07
CA THR A 87 8.91 0.90 3.72
C THR A 87 7.84 1.48 4.62
N LEU A 88 6.76 0.74 4.88
CA LEU A 88 5.67 1.17 5.76
C LEU A 88 6.15 1.30 7.21
N ASP A 89 6.95 0.36 7.69
CA ASP A 89 7.56 0.40 9.03
C ASP A 89 8.50 1.60 9.18
N ALA A 90 9.33 1.87 8.16
CA ALA A 90 10.20 3.04 8.16
C ALA A 90 9.39 4.33 8.20
N LEU A 91 8.33 4.46 7.40
CA LEU A 91 7.45 5.63 7.40
C LEU A 91 6.78 5.81 8.77
N ALA A 92 6.25 4.75 9.37
CA ALA A 92 5.59 4.81 10.68
C ALA A 92 6.57 5.18 11.81
N LYS A 93 7.85 4.83 11.66
CA LYS A 93 8.90 5.23 12.60
C LYS A 93 9.32 6.70 12.43
N MET A 94 9.33 7.21 11.20
CA MET A 94 9.78 8.56 10.88
C MET A 94 8.71 9.63 11.10
N HIS A 95 7.43 9.26 11.02
CA HIS A 95 6.31 10.21 11.03
C HIS A 95 5.30 9.86 12.12
N GLU A 96 5.18 10.72 13.13
CA GLU A 96 4.24 10.53 14.24
C GLU A 96 2.76 10.54 13.79
N ASN A 97 2.47 11.19 12.66
CA ASN A 97 1.13 11.27 12.08
C ASN A 97 0.77 10.09 11.17
N PHE A 98 1.58 9.02 11.15
CA PHE A 98 1.27 7.80 10.41
C PHE A 98 1.37 6.55 11.28
N GLN A 99 0.32 5.74 11.25
CA GLN A 99 0.24 4.47 11.94
C GLN A 99 -0.18 3.37 10.97
N VAL A 100 0.43 2.19 11.11
CA VAL A 100 0.09 1.00 10.32
C VAL A 100 -0.16 -0.20 11.22
N HIS A 101 -1.23 -0.93 10.91
CA HIS A 101 -1.62 -2.17 11.56
C HIS A 101 -1.67 -3.28 10.52
N TYR A 102 -0.84 -4.30 10.69
CA TYR A 102 -0.88 -5.48 9.82
C TYR A 102 -1.86 -6.51 10.38
N VAL A 103 -2.66 -7.08 9.48
CA VAL A 103 -3.56 -8.18 9.75
C VAL A 103 -3.17 -9.34 8.84
N VAL A 104 -2.99 -10.54 9.39
CA VAL A 104 -2.74 -11.75 8.59
C VAL A 104 -3.72 -12.86 8.94
N LEU A 105 -4.23 -13.53 7.92
CA LEU A 105 -5.16 -14.66 8.08
C LEU A 105 -4.42 -15.92 8.57
N ASN A 106 -3.29 -16.22 7.94
CA ASN A 106 -2.53 -17.46 8.13
C ASN A 106 -1.09 -17.12 8.52
N THR A 107 -0.77 -17.24 9.80
CA THR A 107 0.60 -17.13 10.31
C THR A 107 0.99 -18.38 11.09
N LYS A 108 2.16 -18.92 10.76
CA LYS A 108 2.82 -19.98 11.55
C LYS A 108 3.73 -19.39 12.63
N ASN A 109 4.00 -18.09 12.59
CA ASN A 109 4.82 -17.38 13.55
C ASN A 109 4.01 -17.16 14.84
N ILE A 110 4.29 -17.97 15.85
CA ILE A 110 3.65 -17.86 17.17
C ILE A 110 3.93 -16.51 17.86
N TYR A 111 4.94 -15.78 17.43
CA TYR A 111 5.32 -14.46 17.95
C TYR A 111 4.83 -13.30 17.07
N TRP A 112 3.89 -13.53 16.15
CA TRP A 112 3.34 -12.46 15.31
C TRP A 112 2.84 -11.29 16.18
N PRO A 113 3.47 -10.11 16.11
CA PRO A 113 3.21 -9.03 17.06
C PRO A 113 2.01 -8.17 16.66
N HIS A 114 1.36 -8.48 15.53
CA HIS A 114 0.20 -7.75 15.03
C HIS A 114 -1.07 -8.62 15.05
N TYR A 115 -2.12 -8.17 14.37
CA TYR A 115 -3.43 -8.79 14.42
C TYR A 115 -3.50 -10.06 13.56
N ARG A 116 -4.32 -11.01 14.01
CA ARG A 116 -4.74 -12.19 13.25
C ARG A 116 -6.25 -12.11 13.05
N GLY A 117 -6.74 -12.39 11.85
CA GLY A 117 -8.16 -12.31 11.51
C GLY A 117 -8.43 -12.67 10.07
#